data_AF-A0A8B8ZB74-F1
#
_entry.id   AF-A0A8B8ZB74-F1
#
_cell.length_a   1.000
_cell.length_b   1.000
_cell.length_c   1.000
_cell.angle_alpha   90.00
_cell.angle_beta   90.00
_cell.angle_gamma   90.00
#
_symmetry.space_group_name_H-M   'P 1'
#
loop_
_entity.id
_entity.type
_entity.pdbx_description
1 polymer ?
#
loop_
_entity_poly.entity_id
_entity_poly.type
_entity_poly.pdbx_seq_one_letter_code
_entity_poly.pdbx_strand_id
1 'polypeptide(L)'
;MEEEDVEEALKLKEEIETTMEEIKESELYINLRNQLVNDPEVRDNVIRVLGSHESIQMVIYGIGSAECSFDSQYQLALALLLREDSCLPIGDIEIYDPVLSQADIKAYSDLRCKVLLINEQCRRRVEKPTLFFIPGLMVWLVGNLLEVTFDPKQLNQMILIDTIGRGRLETLDQLVTEGPSGLAVKVLEHEERERFRWVIRNYVNKEISFDYYDKCYFLSELKLSFFNVGPNVDMKSFLPSVSMKQRFKSDYFVAKEHRNTLIFDRLAYYHMYAEVRYMEPFTEDFYDPYLDRSCLPSSPDEKWSYIYGHIRGPARYRRIGFEPQKGWVKLNFSGFSHGKEVPAGFGGVVHDEHDNLVVSYAGPLRDVDFTMASVEALRRGLRCLIDLNFSPLPKLIIEGDALSIIRWVNRRFPPPERATKAFEEIYVLISDVECVISYVHEEANHKAVELAKKGAKLHKFQIWEHQRKVI
;
A
#
# COMPACT_ATOMS: atom_id res chain seq x y z
N MET A 1 -15.87 -5.44 20.16
CA MET A 1 -14.85 -4.50 19.68
C MET A 1 -14.36 -3.77 20.91
N GLU A 2 -13.09 -3.97 21.22
CA GLU A 2 -12.45 -3.42 22.41
C GLU A 2 -12.18 -1.92 22.20
N GLU A 3 -11.94 -1.17 23.27
CA GLU A 3 -11.64 0.28 23.17
C GLU A 3 -10.39 0.53 22.31
N GLU A 4 -9.40 -0.36 22.43
CA GLU A 4 -8.17 -0.36 21.63
C GLU A 4 -8.45 -0.52 20.13
N ASP A 5 -9.31 -1.46 19.72
CA ASP A 5 -9.70 -1.65 18.32
C ASP A 5 -10.38 -0.41 17.72
N VAL A 6 -11.18 0.30 18.53
CA VAL A 6 -11.86 1.53 18.10
C VAL A 6 -10.84 2.63 17.85
N GLU A 7 -9.86 2.76 18.73
CA GLU A 7 -8.81 3.77 18.59
C GLU A 7 -7.88 3.48 17.42
N GLU A 8 -7.56 2.21 17.21
CA GLU A 8 -6.84 1.73 16.03
C GLU A 8 -7.55 2.08 14.74
N ALA A 9 -8.85 1.77 14.66
CA ALA A 9 -9.65 2.05 13.49
C ALA A 9 -9.69 3.55 13.15
N LEU A 10 -9.74 4.42 14.15
CA LEU A 10 -9.70 5.88 13.96
C LEU A 10 -8.39 6.33 13.31
N LYS A 11 -7.24 5.87 13.83
CA LYS A 11 -5.93 6.21 13.26
C LYS A 11 -5.76 5.63 11.85
N LEU A 12 -6.15 4.37 11.65
CA LEU A 12 -6.08 3.72 10.35
C LEU A 12 -6.90 4.49 9.30
N LYS A 13 -8.09 4.97 9.68
CA LYS A 13 -8.93 5.80 8.82
C LYS A 13 -8.24 7.11 8.42
N GLU A 14 -7.69 7.87 9.39
CA GLU A 14 -6.97 9.13 9.12
C GLU A 14 -5.80 8.92 8.14
N GLU A 15 -5.08 7.82 8.29
CA GLU A 15 -3.97 7.49 7.40
C GLU A 15 -4.44 7.05 6.00
N ILE A 16 -5.58 6.34 5.88
CA ILE A 16 -6.21 6.02 4.59
C ILE A 16 -6.62 7.32 3.87
N GLU A 17 -7.26 8.26 4.57
CA GLU A 17 -7.65 9.56 4.00
C GLU A 17 -6.43 10.36 3.53
N THR A 18 -5.34 10.36 4.30
CA THR A 18 -4.06 10.95 3.87
C THR A 18 -3.54 10.29 2.59
N THR A 19 -3.66 8.96 2.51
CA THR A 19 -3.24 8.18 1.34
C THR A 19 -4.10 8.48 0.10
N MET A 20 -5.40 8.76 0.29
CA MET A 20 -6.29 9.18 -0.79
C MET A 20 -5.83 10.52 -1.40
N GLU A 21 -5.52 11.52 -0.60
CA GLU A 21 -5.03 12.80 -1.14
C GLU A 21 -3.68 12.63 -1.88
N GLU A 22 -2.78 11.78 -1.38
CA GLU A 22 -1.51 11.45 -2.07
C GLU A 22 -1.72 10.78 -3.44
N ILE A 23 -2.66 9.84 -3.56
CA ILE A 23 -2.98 9.20 -4.84
C ILE A 23 -3.66 10.20 -5.77
N LYS A 24 -4.59 11.01 -5.27
CA LYS A 24 -5.36 11.98 -6.05
C LYS A 24 -4.47 13.02 -6.73
N GLU A 25 -3.40 13.44 -6.09
CA GLU A 25 -2.40 14.37 -6.65
C GLU A 25 -1.38 13.70 -7.60
N SER A 26 -1.42 12.37 -7.75
CA SER A 26 -0.46 11.65 -8.58
C SER A 26 -0.74 11.74 -10.08
N GLU A 27 0.31 11.67 -10.89
CA GLU A 27 0.19 11.54 -12.34
C GLU A 27 -0.62 10.30 -12.74
N LEU A 28 -0.44 9.16 -12.05
CA LEU A 28 -1.23 7.94 -12.26
C LEU A 28 -2.73 8.23 -12.19
N TYR A 29 -3.18 8.88 -11.12
CA TYR A 29 -4.61 9.10 -10.92
C TYR A 29 -5.15 10.20 -11.84
N ILE A 30 -4.39 11.27 -12.05
CA ILE A 30 -4.74 12.34 -13.00
C ILE A 30 -4.94 11.76 -14.41
N ASN A 31 -4.03 10.89 -14.86
CA ASN A 31 -4.11 10.28 -16.18
C ASN A 31 -5.24 9.26 -16.28
N LEU A 32 -5.42 8.40 -15.26
CA LEU A 32 -6.57 7.49 -15.16
C LEU A 32 -7.89 8.25 -15.25
N ARG A 33 -8.05 9.30 -14.45
CA ARG A 33 -9.23 10.16 -14.43
C ARG A 33 -9.47 10.81 -15.79
N ASN A 34 -8.43 11.33 -16.43
CA ASN A 34 -8.53 11.91 -17.77
C ASN A 34 -9.02 10.88 -18.79
N GLN A 35 -8.55 9.64 -18.74
CA GLN A 35 -9.04 8.57 -19.61
C GLN A 35 -10.49 8.21 -19.30
N LEU A 36 -10.88 8.10 -18.03
CA LEU A 36 -12.25 7.79 -17.61
C LEU A 36 -13.27 8.85 -18.05
N VAL A 37 -12.89 10.13 -18.00
CA VAL A 37 -13.80 11.25 -18.28
C VAL A 37 -13.80 11.65 -19.75
N ASN A 38 -12.65 11.67 -20.41
CA ASN A 38 -12.50 12.30 -21.73
C ASN A 38 -12.44 11.31 -22.89
N ASP A 39 -12.18 10.02 -22.67
CA ASP A 39 -12.20 9.02 -23.75
C ASP A 39 -13.66 8.65 -24.09
N PRO A 40 -14.15 8.96 -25.31
CA PRO A 40 -15.52 8.66 -25.70
C PRO A 40 -15.85 7.17 -25.66
N GLU A 41 -14.89 6.31 -25.99
CA GLU A 41 -15.08 4.86 -25.99
C GLU A 41 -15.24 4.34 -24.56
N VAL A 42 -14.47 4.87 -23.61
CA VAL A 42 -14.60 4.52 -22.19
C VAL A 42 -15.96 4.96 -21.67
N ARG A 43 -16.37 6.19 -21.96
CA ARG A 43 -17.67 6.72 -21.57
C ARG A 43 -18.83 5.89 -22.13
N ASP A 44 -18.77 5.51 -23.40
CA ASP A 44 -19.80 4.67 -24.02
C ASP A 44 -19.86 3.28 -23.36
N ASN A 45 -18.72 2.71 -22.99
CA ASN A 45 -18.68 1.46 -22.22
C ASN A 45 -19.26 1.61 -20.81
N VAL A 46 -18.97 2.71 -20.10
CA VAL A 46 -19.56 3.00 -18.78
C VAL A 46 -21.07 3.14 -18.89
N ILE A 47 -21.59 3.91 -19.86
CA ILE A 47 -23.04 4.07 -20.10
C ILE A 47 -23.68 2.72 -20.40
N ARG A 48 -23.06 1.89 -21.24
CA ARG A 48 -23.55 0.56 -21.58
C ARG A 48 -23.62 -0.38 -20.37
N VAL A 49 -22.56 -0.42 -19.55
CA VAL A 49 -22.53 -1.22 -18.33
C VAL A 49 -23.60 -0.76 -17.35
N LEU A 50 -23.72 0.56 -17.16
CA LEU A 50 -24.68 1.17 -16.24
C LEU A 50 -26.14 0.88 -16.64
N GLY A 51 -26.44 0.92 -17.95
CA GLY A 51 -27.78 0.68 -18.46
C GLY A 51 -28.81 1.65 -17.87
N SER A 52 -29.86 1.13 -17.25
CA SER A 52 -30.91 1.92 -16.60
C SER A 52 -30.68 2.15 -15.09
N HIS A 53 -29.54 1.74 -14.55
CA HIS A 53 -29.24 1.89 -13.12
C HIS A 53 -28.64 3.26 -12.82
N GLU A 54 -28.77 3.72 -11.58
CA GLU A 54 -28.20 5.00 -11.14
C GLU A 54 -26.71 4.89 -10.80
N SER A 55 -26.25 3.69 -10.40
CA SER A 55 -24.87 3.47 -9.98
C SER A 55 -24.38 2.05 -10.28
N ILE A 56 -23.05 1.90 -10.23
CA ILE A 56 -22.31 0.65 -10.33
C ILE A 56 -21.91 0.24 -8.91
N GLN A 57 -22.26 -0.98 -8.50
CA GLN A 57 -21.77 -1.54 -7.25
C GLN A 57 -20.29 -1.90 -7.40
N MET A 58 -19.45 -1.55 -6.43
CA MET A 58 -18.08 -2.06 -6.37
C MET A 58 -18.02 -3.24 -5.40
N VAL A 59 -17.38 -4.33 -5.82
CA VAL A 59 -17.11 -5.51 -4.98
C VAL A 59 -15.62 -5.78 -5.00
N ILE A 60 -15.00 -5.73 -3.82
CA ILE A 60 -13.56 -5.91 -3.63
C ILE A 60 -13.28 -7.27 -3.01
N TYR A 61 -12.40 -8.06 -3.63
CA TYR A 61 -11.93 -9.34 -3.11
C TYR A 61 -10.42 -9.35 -2.97
N GLY A 62 -9.90 -9.80 -1.83
CA GLY A 62 -8.47 -10.06 -1.68
C GLY A 62 -7.61 -8.81 -1.51
N ILE A 63 -8.17 -7.74 -0.94
CA ILE A 63 -7.45 -6.47 -0.75
C ILE A 63 -6.40 -6.53 0.36
N GLY A 64 -6.47 -7.49 1.27
CA GLY A 64 -5.65 -7.58 2.48
C GLY A 64 -6.02 -6.57 3.56
N SER A 65 -5.20 -6.53 4.62
CA SER A 65 -5.35 -5.62 5.75
C SER A 65 -4.59 -4.31 5.54
N ALA A 66 -5.28 -3.17 5.60
CA ALA A 66 -4.63 -1.86 5.55
C ALA A 66 -3.87 -1.54 6.85
N GLU A 67 -4.25 -2.17 7.97
CA GLU A 67 -3.50 -2.10 9.22
C GLU A 67 -2.08 -2.69 9.06
N CYS A 68 -1.95 -3.77 8.28
CA CYS A 68 -0.70 -4.54 8.16
C CYS A 68 0.04 -4.41 6.82
N SER A 69 -0.58 -3.85 5.78
CA SER A 69 0.01 -3.71 4.46
C SER A 69 -0.20 -2.32 3.90
N PHE A 70 0.90 -1.69 3.46
CA PHE A 70 0.80 -0.44 2.71
C PHE A 70 0.11 -0.66 1.37
N ASP A 71 0.36 -1.77 0.69
CA ASP A 71 -0.25 -2.05 -0.62
C ASP A 71 -1.78 -2.13 -0.50
N SER A 72 -2.29 -2.78 0.54
CA SER A 72 -3.71 -2.85 0.87
C SER A 72 -4.29 -1.46 1.16
N GLN A 73 -3.55 -0.62 1.89
CA GLN A 73 -3.95 0.76 2.15
C GLN A 73 -4.06 1.59 0.86
N TYR A 74 -3.07 1.50 -0.04
CA TYR A 74 -3.08 2.21 -1.32
C TYR A 74 -4.19 1.73 -2.25
N GLN A 75 -4.41 0.42 -2.33
CA GLN A 75 -5.49 -0.17 -3.13
C GLN A 75 -6.87 0.27 -2.61
N LEU A 76 -7.05 0.30 -1.29
CA LEU A 76 -8.31 0.75 -0.70
C LEU A 76 -8.52 2.24 -0.94
N ALA A 77 -7.48 3.06 -0.75
CA ALA A 77 -7.54 4.48 -1.02
C ALA A 77 -7.92 4.77 -2.49
N LEU A 78 -7.36 4.02 -3.45
CA LEU A 78 -7.78 4.10 -4.85
C LEU A 78 -9.27 3.76 -5.05
N ALA A 79 -9.76 2.68 -4.44
CA ALA A 79 -11.17 2.29 -4.54
C ALA A 79 -12.12 3.38 -4.00
N LEU A 80 -11.76 3.98 -2.86
CA LEU A 80 -12.51 5.06 -2.23
C LEU A 80 -12.49 6.32 -3.09
N LEU A 81 -11.34 6.68 -3.66
CA LEU A 81 -11.22 7.83 -4.57
C LEU A 81 -12.06 7.68 -5.83
N LEU A 82 -12.08 6.49 -6.45
CA LEU A 82 -12.90 6.23 -7.62
C LEU A 82 -14.40 6.44 -7.33
N ARG A 83 -14.84 6.17 -6.10
CA ARG A 83 -16.20 6.46 -5.64
C ARG A 83 -16.43 7.96 -5.41
N GLU A 84 -15.46 8.69 -4.87
CA GLU A 84 -15.62 10.11 -4.53
C GLU A 84 -15.51 11.05 -5.75
N ASP A 85 -14.61 10.78 -6.68
CA ASP A 85 -14.30 11.67 -7.81
C ASP A 85 -15.37 11.63 -8.92
N SER A 86 -16.39 10.78 -8.78
CA SER A 86 -17.52 10.66 -9.71
C SER A 86 -17.13 10.38 -11.18
N CYS A 87 -15.86 10.03 -11.43
CA CYS A 87 -15.35 9.62 -12.75
C CYS A 87 -15.96 8.29 -13.20
N LEU A 88 -16.42 7.49 -12.24
CA LEU A 88 -17.35 6.38 -12.41
C LEU A 88 -18.53 6.60 -11.45
N PRO A 89 -19.76 6.24 -11.83
CA PRO A 89 -20.94 6.35 -10.97
C PRO A 89 -20.95 5.20 -9.94
N ILE A 90 -19.91 5.09 -9.10
CA ILE A 90 -19.81 4.02 -8.09
C ILE A 90 -20.73 4.34 -6.92
N GLY A 91 -21.57 3.38 -6.55
CA GLY A 91 -22.45 3.45 -5.39
C GLY A 91 -21.81 2.76 -4.17
N ASP A 92 -22.45 1.70 -3.71
CA ASP A 92 -21.96 0.90 -2.58
C ASP A 92 -20.65 0.17 -2.91
N ILE A 93 -19.74 0.14 -1.92
CA ILE A 93 -18.53 -0.69 -1.95
C ILE A 93 -18.73 -1.83 -0.96
N GLU A 94 -18.63 -3.07 -1.44
CA GLU A 94 -18.59 -4.26 -0.60
C GLU A 94 -17.19 -4.88 -0.62
N ILE A 95 -16.66 -5.27 0.55
CA ILE A 95 -15.28 -5.78 0.67
C ILE A 95 -15.29 -7.12 1.37
N TYR A 96 -14.62 -8.11 0.79
CA TYR A 96 -14.30 -9.36 1.45
C TYR A 96 -12.80 -9.64 1.39
N ASP A 97 -12.22 -9.79 2.56
CA ASP A 97 -10.93 -10.44 2.75
C ASP A 97 -10.94 -11.11 4.14
N PRO A 98 -10.53 -12.38 4.27
CA PRO A 98 -10.53 -13.04 5.57
C PRO A 98 -9.38 -12.60 6.49
N VAL A 99 -8.43 -11.79 6.02
CA VAL A 99 -7.34 -11.27 6.87
C VAL A 99 -7.61 -9.88 7.42
N LEU A 100 -8.80 -9.31 7.20
CA LEU A 100 -9.17 -8.03 7.82
C LEU A 100 -9.14 -8.14 9.34
N SER A 101 -8.43 -7.24 9.98
CA SER A 101 -8.44 -7.10 11.44
C SER A 101 -9.74 -6.43 11.93
N GLN A 102 -9.95 -6.41 13.24
CA GLN A 102 -11.09 -5.66 13.81
C GLN A 102 -11.00 -4.16 13.50
N ALA A 103 -9.78 -3.61 13.50
CA ALA A 103 -9.52 -2.23 13.13
C ALA A 103 -9.85 -1.98 11.64
N ASP A 104 -9.46 -2.87 10.73
CA ASP A 104 -9.84 -2.78 9.31
C ASP A 104 -11.37 -2.78 9.16
N ILE A 105 -12.05 -3.75 9.78
CA ILE A 105 -13.51 -3.90 9.67
C ILE A 105 -14.22 -2.62 10.10
N LYS A 106 -13.78 -2.04 11.22
CA LYS A 106 -14.36 -0.80 11.76
C LYS A 106 -14.01 0.41 10.90
N ALA A 107 -12.75 0.59 10.52
CA ALA A 107 -12.30 1.72 9.70
C ALA A 107 -13.01 1.71 8.33
N TYR A 108 -13.13 0.54 7.70
CA TYR A 108 -13.79 0.40 6.40
C TYR A 108 -15.29 0.71 6.52
N SER A 109 -15.92 0.29 7.61
CA SER A 109 -17.32 0.63 7.90
C SER A 109 -17.51 2.14 8.09
N ASP A 110 -16.61 2.82 8.81
CA ASP A 110 -16.61 4.26 9.00
C ASP A 110 -16.35 5.05 7.70
N LEU A 111 -15.64 4.42 6.75
CA LEU A 111 -15.43 4.89 5.38
C LEU A 111 -16.58 4.50 4.42
N ARG A 112 -17.72 4.06 4.96
CA ARG A 112 -18.94 3.66 4.22
C ARG A 112 -18.72 2.49 3.26
N CYS A 113 -17.81 1.58 3.58
CA CYS A 113 -17.72 0.28 2.93
C CYS A 113 -18.49 -0.76 3.73
N LYS A 114 -19.11 -1.71 3.04
CA LYS A 114 -19.78 -2.85 3.67
C LYS A 114 -18.83 -4.04 3.69
N VAL A 115 -18.37 -4.43 4.88
CA VAL A 115 -17.54 -5.62 5.03
C VAL A 115 -18.41 -6.88 5.01
N LEU A 116 -18.04 -7.82 4.15
CA LEU A 116 -18.72 -9.09 3.97
C LEU A 116 -18.13 -10.12 4.94
N LEU A 117 -18.99 -10.91 5.58
CA LEU A 117 -18.58 -11.95 6.53
C LEU A 117 -18.56 -13.35 5.91
N ILE A 118 -19.07 -13.50 4.69
CA ILE A 118 -19.23 -14.79 4.01
C ILE A 118 -18.20 -14.87 2.89
N ASN A 119 -17.41 -15.95 2.91
CA ASN A 119 -16.48 -16.26 1.83
C ASN A 119 -17.23 -16.73 0.59
N GLU A 120 -17.42 -15.84 -0.37
CA GLU A 120 -18.02 -16.18 -1.66
C GLU A 120 -17.03 -16.80 -2.64
N GLN A 121 -15.76 -16.93 -2.27
CA GLN A 121 -14.68 -17.47 -3.11
C GLN A 121 -14.53 -16.74 -4.45
N CYS A 122 -14.90 -15.45 -4.47
CA CYS A 122 -14.98 -14.63 -5.68
C CYS A 122 -15.94 -15.22 -6.76
N ARG A 123 -16.98 -15.96 -6.35
CA ARG A 123 -18.00 -16.57 -7.23
C ARG A 123 -19.32 -15.78 -7.23
N ARG A 124 -19.25 -14.46 -7.15
CA ARG A 124 -20.44 -13.59 -7.17
C ARG A 124 -20.97 -13.45 -8.60
N ARG A 125 -22.28 -13.69 -8.78
CA ARG A 125 -22.96 -13.45 -10.06
C ARG A 125 -23.30 -11.98 -10.23
N VAL A 126 -23.39 -11.53 -11.48
CA VAL A 126 -23.70 -10.13 -11.82
C VAL A 126 -25.20 -10.00 -12.04
N GLU A 127 -25.89 -9.44 -11.03
CA GLU A 127 -27.34 -9.20 -11.08
C GLU A 127 -27.68 -7.74 -11.46
N LYS A 128 -26.73 -6.83 -11.25
CA LYS A 128 -26.78 -5.39 -11.52
C LYS A 128 -25.39 -4.91 -11.97
N PRO A 129 -25.23 -3.71 -12.53
CA PRO A 129 -23.93 -3.19 -12.94
C PRO A 129 -22.93 -3.27 -11.79
N THR A 130 -21.85 -4.02 -12.00
CA THR A 130 -20.89 -4.35 -10.94
C THR A 130 -19.46 -4.17 -11.43
N LEU A 131 -18.66 -3.44 -10.66
CA LEU A 131 -17.22 -3.38 -10.80
C LEU A 131 -16.60 -4.34 -9.79
N PHE A 132 -15.89 -5.36 -10.25
CA PHE A 132 -15.07 -6.18 -9.38
C PHE A 132 -13.66 -5.62 -9.31
N PHE A 133 -13.17 -5.40 -8.10
CA PHE A 133 -11.80 -5.01 -7.86
C PHE A 133 -11.08 -6.16 -7.14
N ILE A 134 -10.16 -6.81 -7.85
CA ILE A 134 -9.40 -7.95 -7.37
C ILE A 134 -7.92 -7.57 -7.45
N PRO A 135 -7.43 -6.75 -6.50
CA PRO A 135 -6.04 -6.34 -6.51
C PRO A 135 -5.12 -7.54 -6.19
N GLY A 136 -3.98 -7.61 -6.88
CA GLY A 136 -2.97 -8.65 -6.68
C GLY A 136 -3.07 -9.84 -7.64
N LEU A 137 -2.01 -10.66 -7.67
CA LEU A 137 -1.85 -11.81 -8.59
C LEU A 137 -2.68 -13.05 -8.18
N MET A 138 -3.89 -12.82 -7.69
CA MET A 138 -4.85 -13.84 -7.28
C MET A 138 -5.60 -14.39 -8.48
N VAL A 139 -4.84 -14.97 -9.41
CA VAL A 139 -5.29 -15.40 -10.73
C VAL A 139 -6.53 -16.30 -10.67
N TRP A 140 -6.57 -17.21 -9.70
CA TRP A 140 -7.68 -18.15 -9.53
C TRP A 140 -8.98 -17.47 -9.05
N LEU A 141 -8.92 -16.32 -8.36
CA LEU A 141 -10.12 -15.56 -7.96
C LEU A 141 -10.80 -14.96 -9.19
N VAL A 142 -10.01 -14.39 -10.10
CA VAL A 142 -10.49 -13.91 -11.40
C VAL A 142 -11.08 -15.09 -12.19
N GLY A 143 -10.42 -16.25 -12.21
CA GLY A 143 -10.95 -17.47 -12.85
C GLY A 143 -12.30 -17.92 -12.26
N ASN A 144 -12.45 -17.91 -10.93
CA ASN A 144 -13.71 -18.23 -10.25
C ASN A 144 -14.84 -17.27 -10.64
N LEU A 145 -14.54 -15.98 -10.70
CA LEU A 145 -15.50 -14.95 -11.11
C LEU A 145 -15.96 -15.21 -12.55
N LEU A 146 -14.99 -15.31 -13.46
CA LEU A 146 -15.25 -15.50 -14.89
C LEU A 146 -16.01 -16.81 -15.17
N GLU A 147 -15.82 -17.85 -14.38
CA GLU A 147 -16.57 -19.11 -14.47
C GLU A 147 -18.08 -18.89 -14.21
N VAL A 148 -18.43 -18.19 -13.14
CA VAL A 148 -19.85 -17.99 -12.76
C VAL A 148 -20.53 -16.87 -13.53
N THR A 149 -19.74 -15.94 -14.08
CA THR A 149 -20.20 -14.87 -14.97
C THR A 149 -20.06 -15.22 -16.45
N PHE A 150 -19.77 -16.48 -16.80
CA PHE A 150 -19.56 -16.94 -18.18
C PHE A 150 -20.84 -16.95 -19.02
N ASP A 151 -21.37 -15.76 -19.29
CA ASP A 151 -22.60 -15.50 -20.01
C ASP A 151 -22.58 -14.07 -20.58
N PRO A 152 -23.04 -13.81 -21.82
CA PRO A 152 -22.98 -12.48 -22.42
C PRO A 152 -23.69 -11.41 -21.59
N LYS A 153 -24.83 -11.72 -20.95
CA LYS A 153 -25.57 -10.76 -20.14
C LYS A 153 -24.76 -10.35 -18.91
N GLN A 154 -24.19 -11.33 -18.20
CA GLN A 154 -23.39 -11.06 -16.99
C GLN A 154 -22.10 -10.28 -17.31
N LEU A 155 -21.34 -10.69 -18.33
CA LEU A 155 -20.10 -9.99 -18.69
C LEU A 155 -20.35 -8.55 -19.13
N ASN A 156 -21.42 -8.29 -19.89
CA ASN A 156 -21.75 -6.95 -20.36
C ASN A 156 -22.15 -5.97 -19.25
N GLN A 157 -22.50 -6.46 -18.05
CA GLN A 157 -22.81 -5.65 -16.88
C GLN A 157 -21.64 -5.56 -15.89
N MET A 158 -20.46 -6.02 -16.29
CA MET A 158 -19.27 -6.10 -15.43
C MET A 158 -18.15 -5.17 -15.90
N ILE A 159 -17.48 -4.54 -14.94
CA ILE A 159 -16.15 -3.95 -15.09
C ILE A 159 -15.21 -4.74 -14.19
N LEU A 160 -13.97 -4.95 -14.62
CA LEU A 160 -12.97 -5.67 -13.84
C LEU A 160 -11.72 -4.81 -13.66
N ILE A 161 -11.29 -4.63 -12.40
CA ILE A 161 -9.96 -4.12 -12.06
C ILE A 161 -9.13 -5.29 -11.51
N ASP A 162 -8.07 -5.68 -12.21
CA ASP A 162 -7.16 -6.77 -11.83
C ASP A 162 -5.71 -6.51 -12.30
N THR A 163 -4.75 -7.38 -11.96
CA THR A 163 -3.33 -7.27 -12.37
C THR A 163 -2.93 -8.13 -13.58
N ILE A 164 -3.88 -8.85 -14.18
CA ILE A 164 -3.70 -9.75 -15.32
C ILE A 164 -3.88 -8.94 -16.62
N GLY A 165 -5.11 -8.50 -16.89
CA GLY A 165 -5.65 -8.05 -18.17
C GLY A 165 -5.03 -8.70 -19.43
N ARG A 166 -5.11 -8.04 -20.60
CA ARG A 166 -4.74 -8.68 -21.87
C ARG A 166 -3.23 -8.91 -22.04
N GLY A 167 -2.41 -7.88 -21.86
CA GLY A 167 -0.96 -7.98 -22.16
C GLY A 167 -0.15 -8.94 -21.28
N ARG A 168 -0.53 -9.16 -20.01
CA ARG A 168 0.24 -10.06 -19.11
C ARG A 168 -0.06 -11.53 -19.41
N LEU A 169 -1.23 -11.84 -19.97
CA LEU A 169 -1.57 -13.19 -20.45
C LEU A 169 -0.58 -13.63 -21.54
N GLU A 170 -0.22 -12.72 -22.46
CA GLU A 170 0.74 -13.02 -23.52
C GLU A 170 2.14 -13.32 -22.98
N THR A 171 2.57 -12.59 -21.94
CA THR A 171 3.84 -12.86 -21.25
C THR A 171 3.81 -14.17 -20.47
N LEU A 172 2.69 -14.48 -19.80
CA LEU A 172 2.53 -15.74 -19.07
C LEU A 172 2.51 -16.94 -20.02
N ASP A 173 1.86 -16.84 -21.18
CA ASP A 173 1.86 -17.88 -22.22
C ASP A 173 3.30 -18.19 -22.69
N GLN A 174 4.12 -17.16 -22.88
CA GLN A 174 5.55 -17.31 -23.25
C GLN A 174 6.36 -17.98 -22.12
N LEU A 175 6.17 -17.53 -20.87
CA LEU A 175 6.87 -18.09 -19.70
C LEU A 175 6.50 -19.55 -19.41
N VAL A 176 5.25 -19.95 -19.66
CA VAL A 176 4.82 -21.36 -19.57
C VAL A 176 5.48 -22.21 -20.66
N THR A 177 5.71 -21.63 -21.83
CA THR A 177 6.29 -22.33 -22.98
C THR A 177 7.81 -22.45 -22.88
N GLU A 178 8.50 -21.48 -22.27
CA GLU A 178 9.97 -21.34 -22.32
C GLU A 178 10.69 -21.34 -20.95
N GLY A 179 9.97 -21.27 -19.83
CA GLY A 179 10.56 -21.01 -18.50
C GLY A 179 11.03 -22.24 -17.70
N PRO A 180 11.88 -22.04 -16.66
CA PRO A 180 12.27 -23.10 -15.74
C PRO A 180 11.05 -23.68 -15.03
N SER A 181 11.03 -25.01 -14.91
CA SER A 181 9.90 -25.82 -14.45
C SER A 181 9.18 -25.31 -13.19
N GLY A 182 9.83 -24.60 -12.27
CA GLY A 182 9.20 -24.11 -11.02
C GLY A 182 8.14 -23.01 -11.17
N LEU A 183 8.34 -22.02 -12.06
CA LEU A 183 7.36 -20.94 -12.28
C LEU A 183 6.24 -21.39 -13.23
N ALA A 184 6.60 -22.16 -14.26
CA ALA A 184 5.65 -22.82 -15.14
C ALA A 184 4.71 -23.76 -14.36
N VAL A 185 5.22 -24.53 -13.38
CA VAL A 185 4.40 -25.41 -12.54
C VAL A 185 3.37 -24.63 -11.70
N LYS A 186 3.71 -23.47 -11.11
CA LYS A 186 2.74 -22.63 -10.38
C LYS A 186 1.65 -22.05 -11.29
N VAL A 187 1.98 -21.66 -12.52
CA VAL A 187 1.00 -21.16 -13.51
C VAL A 187 0.12 -22.30 -14.05
N LEU A 188 0.66 -23.52 -14.16
CA LEU A 188 -0.03 -24.74 -14.61
C LEU A 188 -0.88 -25.42 -13.51
N GLU A 189 -0.78 -25.02 -12.25
CA GLU A 189 -1.51 -25.63 -11.12
C GLU A 189 -3.03 -25.35 -11.15
N HIS A 190 -3.49 -24.37 -11.95
CA HIS A 190 -4.90 -23.96 -12.05
C HIS A 190 -5.53 -24.11 -13.45
N GLU A 191 -4.99 -24.95 -14.33
CA GLU A 191 -5.41 -25.09 -15.75
C GLU A 191 -6.93 -25.08 -16.02
N GLU A 192 -7.78 -25.63 -15.14
CA GLU A 192 -9.24 -25.59 -15.34
C GLU A 192 -9.88 -24.21 -15.09
N ARG A 193 -9.35 -23.42 -14.15
CA ARG A 193 -9.78 -22.02 -13.94
C ARG A 193 -9.13 -21.08 -14.96
N GLU A 194 -7.92 -21.41 -15.37
CA GLU A 194 -7.16 -20.67 -16.38
C GLU A 194 -7.84 -20.65 -17.75
N ARG A 195 -8.64 -21.67 -18.10
CA ARG A 195 -9.41 -21.66 -19.36
C ARG A 195 -10.35 -20.46 -19.46
N PHE A 196 -10.78 -19.88 -18.34
CA PHE A 196 -11.64 -18.71 -18.34
C PHE A 196 -10.89 -17.39 -18.62
N ARG A 197 -9.56 -17.35 -18.54
CA ARG A 197 -8.75 -16.22 -19.05
C ARG A 197 -8.93 -16.00 -20.55
N TRP A 198 -9.35 -17.04 -21.26
CA TRP A 198 -9.81 -16.93 -22.63
C TRP A 198 -10.87 -15.82 -22.79
N VAL A 199 -11.74 -15.60 -21.79
CA VAL A 199 -12.70 -14.50 -21.76
C VAL A 199 -12.01 -13.14 -21.80
N ILE A 200 -10.99 -12.93 -20.96
CA ILE A 200 -10.26 -11.65 -20.91
C ILE A 200 -9.66 -11.36 -22.29
N ARG A 201 -9.00 -12.35 -22.89
CA ARG A 201 -8.34 -12.21 -24.19
C ARG A 201 -9.31 -11.89 -25.33
N ASN A 202 -10.50 -12.51 -25.32
CA ASN A 202 -11.40 -12.48 -26.49
C ASN A 202 -12.58 -11.51 -26.34
N TYR A 203 -12.94 -11.13 -25.12
CA TYR A 203 -14.16 -10.37 -24.84
C TYR A 203 -13.94 -9.05 -24.10
N VAL A 204 -12.74 -8.79 -23.56
CA VAL A 204 -12.38 -7.42 -23.18
C VAL A 204 -12.27 -6.60 -24.46
N ASN A 205 -13.14 -5.61 -24.59
CA ASN A 205 -13.17 -4.69 -25.72
C ASN A 205 -12.23 -3.51 -25.46
N LYS A 206 -12.38 -2.86 -24.31
CA LYS A 206 -11.57 -1.72 -23.88
C LYS A 206 -10.84 -2.06 -22.59
N GLU A 207 -9.58 -1.68 -22.50
CA GLU A 207 -8.74 -1.85 -21.32
C GLU A 207 -7.96 -0.55 -21.09
N ILE A 208 -7.91 -0.09 -19.84
CA ILE A 208 -7.08 1.04 -19.40
C ILE A 208 -6.01 0.45 -18.50
N SER A 209 -4.75 0.61 -18.89
CA SER A 209 -3.62 0.32 -18.00
C SER A 209 -3.41 1.51 -17.08
N PHE A 210 -3.13 1.22 -15.82
CA PHE A 210 -2.74 2.25 -14.87
C PHE A 210 -1.30 2.63 -15.17
N ASP A 211 -0.99 3.93 -15.13
CA ASP A 211 0.36 4.39 -15.44
C ASP A 211 1.36 3.89 -14.39
N TYR A 212 2.63 3.90 -14.77
CA TYR A 212 3.68 3.62 -13.81
C TYR A 212 3.63 4.65 -12.68
N TYR A 213 3.61 4.12 -11.48
CA TYR A 213 3.55 4.83 -10.22
C TYR A 213 4.62 4.18 -9.37
N ASP A 214 5.82 4.73 -9.54
CA ASP A 214 7.02 4.44 -8.75
C ASP A 214 6.71 4.31 -7.25
N LYS A 215 5.71 5.09 -6.81
CA LYS A 215 5.19 5.17 -5.45
C LYS A 215 4.46 3.95 -4.91
N CYS A 216 3.74 3.21 -5.74
CA CYS A 216 3.09 1.97 -5.39
C CYS A 216 2.95 1.13 -6.67
N TYR A 217 3.99 0.34 -6.96
CA TYR A 217 4.07 -0.40 -8.22
C TYR A 217 2.89 -1.35 -8.42
N PHE A 218 2.28 -1.85 -7.34
CA PHE A 218 1.11 -2.72 -7.42
C PHE A 218 -0.12 -2.01 -8.00
N LEU A 219 -0.25 -0.68 -7.84
CA LEU A 219 -1.29 0.08 -8.52
C LEU A 219 -1.00 0.18 -10.03
N SER A 220 0.28 0.25 -10.41
CA SER A 220 0.70 0.30 -11.83
C SER A 220 0.47 -1.01 -12.57
N GLU A 221 0.41 -2.12 -11.86
CA GLU A 221 0.05 -3.40 -12.47
C GLU A 221 -1.46 -3.53 -12.75
N LEU A 222 -2.28 -2.66 -12.15
CA LEU A 222 -3.72 -2.72 -12.32
C LEU A 222 -4.13 -2.35 -13.74
N LYS A 223 -5.22 -2.99 -14.18
CA LYS A 223 -5.90 -2.70 -15.42
C LYS A 223 -7.38 -2.66 -15.19
N LEU A 224 -8.06 -1.70 -15.82
CA LEU A 224 -9.51 -1.58 -15.80
C LEU A 224 -10.05 -2.05 -17.16
N SER A 225 -10.79 -3.15 -17.14
CA SER A 225 -11.24 -3.86 -18.33
C SER A 225 -12.77 -3.80 -18.46
N PHE A 226 -13.23 -3.47 -19.67
CA PHE A 226 -14.63 -3.47 -20.07
C PHE A 226 -14.90 -4.61 -21.05
N PHE A 227 -15.91 -5.44 -20.76
CA PHE A 227 -16.33 -6.54 -21.62
C PHE A 227 -17.43 -6.11 -22.58
N ASN A 228 -17.39 -6.59 -23.82
CA ASN A 228 -18.47 -6.41 -24.79
C ASN A 228 -18.68 -7.71 -25.59
N VAL A 229 -19.75 -8.44 -25.26
CA VAL A 229 -20.08 -9.73 -25.86
C VAL A 229 -21.43 -9.63 -26.56
N GLY A 230 -21.49 -10.11 -27.81
CA GLY A 230 -22.77 -10.17 -28.53
C GLY A 230 -23.80 -11.06 -27.80
N PRO A 231 -25.09 -10.69 -27.77
CA PRO A 231 -26.10 -11.35 -26.94
C PRO A 231 -26.36 -12.82 -27.32
N ASN A 232 -26.05 -13.19 -28.56
CA ASN A 232 -26.29 -14.54 -29.11
C ASN A 232 -25.00 -15.36 -29.28
N VAL A 233 -23.87 -14.91 -28.71
CA VAL A 233 -22.60 -15.63 -28.80
C VAL A 233 -22.67 -16.88 -27.90
N ASP A 234 -22.52 -18.06 -28.50
CA ASP A 234 -22.34 -19.31 -27.74
C ASP A 234 -20.91 -19.39 -27.21
N MET A 235 -20.66 -18.71 -26.09
CA MET A 235 -19.35 -18.68 -25.44
C MET A 235 -18.85 -20.09 -25.06
N LYS A 236 -19.75 -21.04 -24.75
CA LYS A 236 -19.36 -22.38 -24.28
C LYS A 236 -18.69 -23.20 -25.36
N SER A 237 -19.09 -23.02 -26.61
CA SER A 237 -18.48 -23.70 -27.76
C SER A 237 -17.00 -23.32 -27.97
N PHE A 238 -16.59 -22.15 -27.51
CA PHE A 238 -15.24 -21.62 -27.68
C PHE A 238 -14.34 -21.80 -26.44
N LEU A 239 -14.90 -22.28 -25.32
CA LEU A 239 -14.13 -22.51 -24.11
C LEU A 239 -13.14 -23.67 -24.33
N PRO A 240 -11.83 -23.48 -24.10
CA PRO A 240 -10.85 -24.55 -24.29
C PRO A 240 -11.21 -25.81 -23.50
N SER A 241 -11.25 -26.96 -24.19
CA SER A 241 -11.52 -28.25 -23.56
C SER A 241 -10.32 -28.70 -22.72
N VAL A 242 -10.57 -29.09 -21.48
CA VAL A 242 -9.55 -29.60 -20.55
C VAL A 242 -9.62 -31.13 -20.55
N SER A 243 -8.47 -31.81 -20.71
CA SER A 243 -8.45 -33.28 -20.68
C SER A 243 -8.78 -33.84 -19.29
N MET A 244 -9.23 -35.09 -19.21
CA MET A 244 -9.56 -35.72 -17.92
C MET A 244 -8.37 -35.74 -16.95
N LYS A 245 -7.15 -35.95 -17.46
CA LYS A 245 -5.91 -35.90 -16.67
C LYS A 245 -5.65 -34.51 -16.08
N GLN A 246 -5.96 -33.46 -16.83
CA GLN A 246 -5.81 -32.07 -16.39
C GLN A 246 -6.91 -31.69 -15.38
N ARG A 247 -8.15 -32.13 -15.59
CA ARG A 247 -9.24 -31.98 -14.60
C ARG A 247 -8.89 -32.65 -13.27
N PHE A 248 -8.44 -33.91 -13.29
CA PHE A 248 -8.02 -34.59 -12.06
C PHE A 248 -6.88 -33.89 -11.32
N LYS A 249 -5.91 -33.32 -12.06
CA LYS A 249 -4.86 -32.50 -11.43
C LYS A 249 -5.46 -31.24 -10.82
N SER A 250 -6.30 -30.51 -11.55
CA SER A 250 -6.93 -29.28 -11.06
C SER A 250 -7.81 -29.55 -9.82
N ASP A 251 -8.66 -30.57 -9.86
CA ASP A 251 -9.48 -30.99 -8.71
C ASP A 251 -8.62 -31.39 -7.51
N TYR A 252 -7.50 -32.09 -7.72
CA TYR A 252 -6.56 -32.44 -6.66
C TYR A 252 -5.90 -31.19 -6.04
N PHE A 253 -5.47 -30.22 -6.84
CA PHE A 253 -4.87 -28.97 -6.34
C PHE A 253 -5.90 -28.07 -5.67
N VAL A 254 -7.10 -27.92 -6.26
CA VAL A 254 -8.22 -27.20 -5.66
C VAL A 254 -8.63 -27.84 -4.34
N ALA A 255 -8.69 -29.18 -4.25
CA ALA A 255 -8.96 -29.89 -3.00
C ALA A 255 -7.79 -29.78 -2.00
N LYS A 256 -6.54 -29.77 -2.48
CA LYS A 256 -5.35 -29.57 -1.65
C LYS A 256 -5.28 -28.15 -1.10
N GLU A 257 -5.66 -27.13 -1.86
CA GLU A 257 -5.81 -25.74 -1.41
C GLU A 257 -7.04 -25.53 -0.52
N HIS A 258 -8.16 -26.20 -0.80
CA HIS A 258 -9.30 -26.21 0.13
C HIS A 258 -8.95 -26.85 1.46
N ARG A 259 -8.07 -27.86 1.49
CA ARG A 259 -7.51 -28.44 2.72
C ARG A 259 -6.36 -27.60 3.30
N ASN A 260 -5.62 -26.90 2.44
CA ASN A 260 -4.59 -25.93 2.78
C ASN A 260 -5.18 -24.52 2.70
N THR A 261 -6.20 -24.23 3.52
CA THR A 261 -6.67 -22.86 3.85
C THR A 261 -5.55 -21.84 4.15
N LEU A 262 -4.32 -22.33 4.26
CA LEU A 262 -3.00 -21.71 4.30
C LEU A 262 -2.63 -20.59 3.32
N ILE A 263 -3.38 -20.22 2.27
CA ILE A 263 -3.06 -18.95 1.54
C ILE A 263 -3.59 -17.74 2.31
N PHE A 264 -4.78 -17.85 2.90
CA PHE A 264 -5.23 -16.86 3.87
C PHE A 264 -4.46 -17.01 5.19
N ASP A 265 -4.03 -18.22 5.58
CA ASP A 265 -3.03 -18.32 6.66
C ASP A 265 -1.66 -17.79 6.25
N ARG A 266 -1.35 -17.59 4.95
CA ARG A 266 -0.08 -16.96 4.51
C ARG A 266 -0.13 -15.45 4.72
N LEU A 267 -1.29 -14.83 4.50
CA LEU A 267 -1.54 -13.44 4.85
C LEU A 267 -1.72 -13.26 6.37
N ALA A 268 -2.40 -14.17 7.06
CA ALA A 268 -2.43 -14.20 8.53
C ALA A 268 -1.05 -14.52 9.14
N TYR A 269 -0.22 -15.27 8.42
CA TYR A 269 1.20 -15.44 8.71
C TYR A 269 1.92 -14.12 8.50
N TYR A 270 1.71 -13.38 7.41
CA TYR A 270 2.28 -12.03 7.29
C TYR A 270 1.82 -11.10 8.42
N HIS A 271 0.57 -11.20 8.89
CA HIS A 271 0.09 -10.53 10.11
C HIS A 271 0.88 -10.95 11.35
N MET A 272 0.94 -12.25 11.64
CA MET A 272 1.68 -12.79 12.78
C MET A 272 3.16 -12.41 12.69
N TYR A 273 3.76 -12.41 11.50
CA TYR A 273 5.16 -12.06 11.27
C TYR A 273 5.39 -10.55 11.40
N ALA A 274 4.47 -9.72 10.93
CA ALA A 274 4.50 -8.29 11.17
C ALA A 274 4.44 -8.01 12.68
N GLU A 275 3.48 -8.61 13.39
CA GLU A 275 3.35 -8.48 14.84
C GLU A 275 4.59 -8.99 15.58
N VAL A 276 5.08 -10.19 15.27
CA VAL A 276 6.34 -10.72 15.83
C VAL A 276 7.49 -9.78 15.53
N ARG A 277 7.54 -9.16 14.34
CA ARG A 277 8.62 -8.23 13.98
C ARG A 277 8.58 -6.94 14.79
N TYR A 278 7.41 -6.36 15.03
CA TYR A 278 7.29 -5.17 15.90
C TYR A 278 7.61 -5.49 17.37
N MET A 279 7.52 -6.76 17.77
CA MET A 279 7.76 -7.23 19.14
C MET A 279 9.20 -7.74 19.38
N GLU A 280 9.95 -8.10 18.33
CA GLU A 280 11.31 -8.63 18.44
C GLU A 280 12.41 -7.60 18.13
N PRO A 281 13.55 -7.63 18.84
CA PRO A 281 14.71 -6.79 18.53
C PRO A 281 15.16 -6.93 17.06
N PHE A 282 15.76 -5.88 16.49
CA PHE A 282 16.48 -5.95 15.21
C PHE A 282 17.66 -6.93 15.31
N THR A 283 17.42 -8.22 15.07
CA THR A 283 18.47 -9.22 14.90
C THR A 283 18.92 -9.21 13.43
N GLU A 284 20.23 -9.39 13.20
CA GLU A 284 20.83 -9.42 11.85
C GLU A 284 20.40 -10.67 11.04
N ASP A 285 19.85 -11.69 11.72
CA ASP A 285 19.48 -12.99 11.15
C ASP A 285 17.95 -13.14 10.94
N PHE A 286 17.32 -12.25 10.18
CA PHE A 286 15.92 -12.42 9.82
C PHE A 286 15.75 -13.51 8.75
N TYR A 287 15.08 -14.61 9.13
CA TYR A 287 14.74 -15.72 8.25
C TYR A 287 13.23 -15.76 8.01
N ASP A 288 12.78 -15.29 6.84
CA ASP A 288 11.43 -15.58 6.34
C ASP A 288 11.49 -16.80 5.37
N PRO A 289 10.95 -17.97 5.77
CA PRO A 289 10.91 -19.17 4.94
C PRO A 289 10.03 -19.06 3.68
N TYR A 290 9.16 -18.05 3.55
CA TYR A 290 8.26 -17.90 2.41
C TYR A 290 8.54 -16.68 1.54
N LEU A 291 9.46 -15.80 1.93
CA LEU A 291 9.96 -14.74 1.06
C LEU A 291 10.86 -15.35 -0.02
N ASP A 292 10.52 -15.12 -1.29
CA ASP A 292 11.36 -15.55 -2.40
C ASP A 292 12.66 -14.75 -2.40
N ARG A 293 13.75 -15.37 -1.93
CA ARG A 293 15.08 -14.75 -1.84
C ARG A 293 15.62 -14.31 -3.20
N SER A 294 15.07 -14.80 -4.31
CA SER A 294 15.46 -14.35 -5.65
C SER A 294 14.91 -12.96 -6.01
N CYS A 295 13.87 -12.51 -5.30
CA CYS A 295 13.25 -11.19 -5.48
C CYS A 295 13.79 -10.15 -4.48
N LEU A 296 14.51 -10.60 -3.45
CA LEU A 296 15.13 -9.70 -2.48
C LEU A 296 16.34 -9.00 -3.08
N PRO A 297 16.54 -7.70 -2.78
CA PRO A 297 17.77 -7.01 -3.10
C PRO A 297 19.00 -7.73 -2.56
N SER A 298 20.13 -7.57 -3.25
CA SER A 298 21.37 -8.28 -2.90
C SER A 298 21.97 -7.80 -1.57
N SER A 299 21.74 -6.52 -1.23
CA SER A 299 22.27 -5.90 -0.02
C SER A 299 21.34 -6.05 1.19
N PRO A 300 21.87 -6.23 2.42
CA PRO A 300 21.07 -6.25 3.65
C PRO A 300 20.25 -4.97 3.88
N ASP A 301 20.79 -3.82 3.52
CA ASP A 301 20.15 -2.52 3.76
C ASP A 301 18.91 -2.33 2.86
N GLU A 302 18.99 -2.74 1.59
CA GLU A 302 17.85 -2.73 0.69
C GLU A 302 16.79 -3.80 1.07
N LYS A 303 17.18 -4.92 1.70
CA LYS A 303 16.22 -5.93 2.20
C LYS A 303 15.34 -5.37 3.31
N TRP A 304 15.91 -4.62 4.25
CA TRP A 304 15.14 -4.02 5.33
C TRP A 304 14.21 -2.93 4.82
N SER A 305 14.70 -2.06 3.93
CA SER A 305 13.87 -1.08 3.23
C SER A 305 12.71 -1.73 2.47
N TYR A 306 12.94 -2.88 1.81
CA TYR A 306 11.90 -3.65 1.12
C TYR A 306 10.84 -4.21 2.09
N ILE A 307 11.26 -4.87 3.18
CA ILE A 307 10.33 -5.45 4.17
C ILE A 307 9.50 -4.37 4.86
N TYR A 308 10.15 -3.34 5.38
CA TYR A 308 9.47 -2.18 5.98
C TYR A 308 8.76 -1.32 4.95
N GLY A 309 9.04 -1.54 3.65
CA GLY A 309 8.45 -0.95 2.46
C GLY A 309 7.05 -1.47 2.12
N HIS A 310 6.76 -2.73 2.43
CA HIS A 310 5.47 -3.38 2.17
C HIS A 310 4.65 -3.60 3.43
N ILE A 311 5.31 -3.95 4.53
CA ILE A 311 4.67 -4.36 5.77
C ILE A 311 4.60 -3.18 6.74
N ARG A 312 3.46 -3.08 7.42
CA ARG A 312 3.23 -2.19 8.56
C ARG A 312 2.59 -2.96 9.71
N GLY A 313 2.57 -2.35 10.89
CA GLY A 313 1.88 -2.91 12.05
C GLY A 313 0.67 -2.07 12.43
N PRO A 314 -0.13 -2.53 13.39
CA PRO A 314 -1.11 -1.72 14.12
C PRO A 314 -0.57 -0.36 14.59
N ALA A 315 -1.43 0.66 14.67
CA ALA A 315 -1.07 2.02 15.08
C ALA A 315 -0.54 2.14 16.50
N ARG A 316 -0.91 1.23 17.41
CA ARG A 316 -0.42 1.14 18.78
C ARG A 316 1.10 1.03 18.84
N TYR A 317 1.73 0.32 17.89
CA TYR A 317 3.19 0.24 17.82
C TYR A 317 3.82 1.58 17.44
N ARG A 318 3.11 2.43 16.69
CA ARG A 318 3.54 3.78 16.32
C ARG A 318 3.29 4.82 17.42
N ARG A 319 2.71 4.42 18.56
CA ARG A 319 2.50 5.28 19.74
C ARG A 319 3.59 5.16 20.80
N ILE A 320 4.40 4.11 20.73
CA ILE A 320 5.44 3.82 21.72
C ILE A 320 6.82 4.26 21.19
N GLY A 321 7.01 4.29 19.87
CA GLY A 321 8.30 4.56 19.25
C GLY A 321 9.30 3.44 19.51
N PHE A 322 10.38 3.38 18.74
CA PHE A 322 11.45 2.40 18.91
C PHE A 322 12.44 2.84 19.97
N GLU A 323 12.77 1.96 20.91
CA GLU A 323 13.92 2.19 21.79
C GLU A 323 15.22 2.04 21.00
N PRO A 324 16.20 2.94 21.17
CA PRO A 324 17.52 2.78 20.57
C PRO A 324 18.16 1.48 21.04
N GLN A 325 18.69 0.69 20.09
CA GLN A 325 19.47 -0.50 20.43
C GLN A 325 20.96 -0.16 20.58
N LYS A 326 21.73 -1.10 21.13
CA LYS A 326 23.20 -0.99 21.19
C LYS A 326 23.76 -0.70 19.79
N GLY A 327 24.57 0.34 19.68
CA GLY A 327 25.13 0.82 18.41
C GLY A 327 24.15 1.57 17.51
N TRP A 328 22.96 1.96 17.99
CA TRP A 328 22.01 2.81 17.27
C TRP A 328 21.87 4.18 17.93
N VAL A 329 21.76 5.21 17.09
CA VAL A 329 21.37 6.57 17.49
C VAL A 329 19.94 6.79 17.02
N LYS A 330 19.14 7.54 17.76
CA LYS A 330 17.75 7.83 17.41
C LYS A 330 17.50 9.32 17.23
N LEU A 331 16.98 9.71 16.07
CA LEU A 331 16.55 11.07 15.72
C LEU A 331 15.02 11.12 15.64
N ASN A 332 14.40 11.91 16.51
CA ASN A 332 12.99 12.30 16.41
C ASN A 332 12.89 13.73 15.87
N PHE A 333 12.05 13.97 14.88
CA PHE A 333 11.85 15.31 14.29
C PHE A 333 10.36 15.64 14.14
N SER A 334 10.01 16.93 14.16
CA SER A 334 8.66 17.41 13.90
C SER A 334 8.67 18.86 13.41
N GLY A 335 7.67 19.21 12.60
CA GLY A 335 7.37 20.57 12.20
C GLY A 335 6.19 21.16 12.99
N PHE A 336 6.06 22.47 12.98
CA PHE A 336 4.92 23.17 13.56
C PHE A 336 4.50 24.31 12.63
N SER A 337 3.20 24.38 12.33
CA SER A 337 2.60 25.50 11.60
C SER A 337 1.13 25.61 11.99
N HIS A 338 0.61 26.83 12.17
CA HIS A 338 -0.79 27.09 12.51
C HIS A 338 -1.42 28.10 11.54
N GLY A 339 -1.13 27.95 10.25
CA GLY A 339 -1.58 28.87 9.20
C GLY A 339 -0.80 30.19 9.18
N LYS A 340 -1.24 31.13 8.35
CA LYS A 340 -0.48 32.35 7.98
C LYS A 340 -0.23 33.35 9.11
N GLU A 341 -0.83 33.18 10.29
CA GLU A 341 -0.78 34.17 11.38
C GLU A 341 0.26 33.86 12.47
N VAL A 342 0.75 32.62 12.54
CA VAL A 342 1.75 32.20 13.52
C VAL A 342 3.00 31.72 12.76
N PRO A 343 4.20 32.24 13.09
CA PRO A 343 5.43 31.74 12.49
C PRO A 343 5.55 30.23 12.65
N ALA A 344 5.96 29.55 11.59
CA ALA A 344 6.23 28.12 11.67
C ALA A 344 7.49 27.84 12.52
N GLY A 345 7.64 26.61 12.96
CA GLY A 345 8.81 26.18 13.71
C GLY A 345 9.19 24.76 13.36
N PHE A 346 10.44 24.41 13.61
CA PHE A 346 10.90 23.03 13.52
C PHE A 346 11.68 22.67 14.77
N GLY A 347 11.72 21.38 15.07
CA GLY A 347 12.49 20.88 16.20
C GLY A 347 12.72 19.38 16.14
N GLY A 348 13.63 18.93 16.99
CA GLY A 348 13.92 17.51 17.13
C GLY A 348 14.87 17.21 18.27
N VAL A 349 14.96 15.93 18.58
CA VAL A 349 15.80 15.38 19.64
C VAL A 349 16.59 14.19 19.12
N VAL A 350 17.79 14.01 19.66
CA VAL A 350 18.67 12.87 19.39
C VAL A 350 18.92 12.14 20.70
N HIS A 351 18.71 10.83 20.69
CA HIS A 351 19.04 9.92 21.78
C HIS A 351 20.20 8.99 21.39
N ASP A 352 21.03 8.62 22.37
CA ASP A 352 22.07 7.60 22.19
C ASP A 352 21.53 6.16 22.32
N GLU A 353 22.42 5.19 22.22
CA GLU A 353 22.11 3.74 22.30
C GLU A 353 21.52 3.28 23.65
N HIS A 354 21.51 4.16 24.66
CA HIS A 354 20.95 3.90 26.00
C HIS A 354 19.70 4.77 26.26
N ASP A 355 19.12 5.34 25.21
CA ASP A 355 17.98 6.27 25.26
C ASP A 355 18.26 7.56 26.07
N ASN A 356 19.52 7.95 26.24
CA ASN A 356 19.82 9.25 26.83
C ASN A 356 19.69 10.35 25.77
N LEU A 357 18.96 11.42 26.10
CA LEU A 357 18.92 12.63 25.30
C LEU A 357 20.34 13.23 25.22
N VAL A 358 20.90 13.31 24.02
CA VAL A 358 22.26 13.85 23.77
C VAL A 358 22.22 15.18 23.04
N VAL A 359 21.22 15.39 22.17
CA VAL A 359 21.07 16.66 21.43
C VAL A 359 19.59 17.01 21.36
N SER A 360 19.29 18.30 21.47
CA SER A 360 18.00 18.84 21.06
C SER A 360 18.23 20.08 20.20
N TYR A 361 17.36 20.32 19.25
CA TYR A 361 17.46 21.48 18.37
C TYR A 361 16.08 22.04 18.07
N ALA A 362 16.03 23.35 17.83
CA ALA A 362 14.83 24.03 17.40
C ALA A 362 15.17 25.31 16.64
N GLY A 363 14.31 25.70 15.70
CA GLY A 363 14.48 26.96 14.99
C GLY A 363 13.18 27.53 14.44
N PRO A 364 13.18 28.85 14.18
CA PRO A 364 12.03 29.50 13.56
C PRO A 364 12.03 29.25 12.06
N LEU A 365 10.83 29.08 11.52
CA LEU A 365 10.52 29.24 10.11
C LEU A 365 9.46 30.34 9.97
N ARG A 366 9.37 30.96 8.79
CA ARG A 366 8.38 32.01 8.56
C ARG A 366 7.10 31.39 8.00
N ASP A 367 6.69 31.84 6.82
CA ASP A 367 5.43 31.50 6.18
C ASP A 367 5.55 30.16 5.44
N VAL A 368 5.72 29.07 6.19
CA VAL A 368 5.72 27.69 5.66
C VAL A 368 4.65 26.85 6.35
N ASP A 369 4.16 25.84 5.64
CA ASP A 369 3.21 24.88 6.20
C ASP A 369 3.90 23.80 7.06
N PHE A 370 3.08 22.99 7.72
CA PHE A 370 3.55 21.89 8.57
C PHE A 370 4.48 20.93 7.82
N THR A 371 4.16 20.62 6.57
CA THR A 371 4.94 19.73 5.72
C THR A 371 6.35 20.26 5.53
N MET A 372 6.50 21.50 5.05
CA MET A 372 7.82 22.09 4.82
C MET A 372 8.59 22.34 6.12
N ALA A 373 7.88 22.65 7.22
CA ALA A 373 8.48 22.74 8.54
C ALA A 373 9.07 21.39 9.00
N SER A 374 8.36 20.28 8.75
CA SER A 374 8.80 18.93 9.08
C SER A 374 9.98 18.48 8.20
N VAL A 375 10.00 18.85 6.92
CA VAL A 375 11.15 18.61 6.03
C VAL A 375 12.41 19.27 6.58
N GLU A 376 12.32 20.55 6.96
CA GLU A 376 13.48 21.27 7.51
C GLU A 376 13.87 20.72 8.89
N ALA A 377 12.91 20.26 9.69
CA ALA A 377 13.18 19.59 10.97
C ALA A 377 14.10 18.38 10.79
N LEU A 378 13.76 17.47 9.87
CA LEU A 378 14.58 16.30 9.57
C LEU A 378 15.96 16.71 9.03
N ARG A 379 15.99 17.57 8.02
CA ARG A 379 17.23 18.03 7.38
C ARG A 379 18.20 18.64 8.38
N ARG A 380 17.69 19.45 9.33
CA ARG A 380 18.51 20.05 10.39
C ARG A 380 18.98 19.04 11.40
N GLY A 381 18.14 18.07 11.77
CA GLY A 381 18.54 16.97 12.65
C GLY A 381 19.70 16.17 12.10
N LEU A 382 19.62 15.77 10.82
CA LEU A 382 20.68 15.04 10.14
C LEU A 382 22.00 15.84 10.06
N ARG A 383 21.93 17.16 9.80
CA ARG A 383 23.12 18.03 9.85
C ARG A 383 23.73 18.10 11.25
N CYS A 384 22.90 18.22 12.29
CA CYS A 384 23.39 18.25 13.67
C CYS A 384 24.15 16.98 14.03
N LEU A 385 23.71 15.81 13.54
CA LEU A 385 24.42 14.55 13.76
C LEU A 385 25.84 14.56 13.16
N ILE A 386 26.01 15.12 11.97
CA ILE A 386 27.31 15.22 11.31
C ILE A 386 28.21 16.26 12.00
N ASP A 387 27.67 17.43 12.29
CA ASP A 387 28.42 18.56 12.86
C ASP A 387 28.89 18.29 14.31
N LEU A 388 28.20 17.42 15.05
CA LEU A 388 28.51 17.07 16.43
C LEU A 388 29.37 15.80 16.57
N ASN A 389 30.14 15.45 15.53
CA ASN A 389 31.07 14.32 15.53
C ASN A 389 30.43 12.98 15.91
N PHE A 390 29.18 12.70 15.51
CA PHE A 390 28.67 11.32 15.54
C PHE A 390 29.34 10.44 14.46
N SER A 391 30.32 10.96 13.72
CA SER A 391 31.03 10.27 12.63
C SER A 391 32.15 9.31 13.12
N PRO A 392 32.27 8.09 12.53
CA PRO A 392 31.35 7.54 11.55
C PRO A 392 29.98 7.31 12.19
N LEU A 393 28.93 7.81 11.51
CA LEU A 393 27.57 7.72 12.01
C LEU A 393 27.25 6.24 12.19
N PRO A 394 26.93 5.80 13.41
CA PRO A 394 26.48 4.43 13.61
C PRO A 394 25.09 4.26 12.98
N LYS A 395 24.48 3.10 13.17
CA LYS A 395 23.13 2.82 12.69
C LYS A 395 22.14 3.88 13.23
N LEU A 396 21.18 4.32 12.43
CA LEU A 396 20.31 5.47 12.74
C LEU A 396 18.83 5.09 12.70
N ILE A 397 18.11 5.37 13.78
CA ILE A 397 16.65 5.34 13.81
C ILE A 397 16.15 6.76 13.54
N ILE A 398 15.29 6.94 12.54
CA ILE A 398 14.65 8.21 12.21
C ILE A 398 13.15 8.07 12.44
N GLU A 399 12.60 8.91 13.30
CA GLU A 399 11.17 8.93 13.63
C GLU A 399 10.58 10.32 13.44
N GLY A 400 9.38 10.37 12.89
CA GLY A 400 8.63 11.61 12.67
C GLY A 400 7.13 11.37 12.60
N ASP A 401 6.39 12.46 12.83
CA ASP A 401 4.93 12.51 12.91
C ASP A 401 4.24 12.98 11.63
N ALA A 402 5.03 13.27 10.60
CA ALA A 402 4.53 13.59 9.28
C ALA A 402 4.67 12.37 8.36
N LEU A 403 3.57 11.60 8.22
CA LEU A 403 3.53 10.35 7.44
C LEU A 403 4.09 10.52 6.02
N SER A 404 3.71 11.58 5.31
CA SER A 404 4.22 11.86 3.98
C SER A 404 5.74 12.07 3.96
N ILE A 405 6.33 12.73 4.98
CA ILE A 405 7.78 12.91 5.05
C ILE A 405 8.48 11.56 5.25
N ILE A 406 7.97 10.71 6.15
CA ILE A 406 8.51 9.37 6.38
C ILE A 406 8.45 8.53 5.10
N ARG A 407 7.34 8.60 4.38
CA ARG A 407 7.17 7.99 3.06
C ARG A 407 8.20 8.51 2.05
N TRP A 408 8.53 9.79 2.08
CA TRP A 408 9.53 10.39 1.17
C TRP A 408 10.93 9.91 1.50
N VAL A 409 11.32 9.90 2.77
CA VAL A 409 12.67 9.51 3.20
C VAL A 409 12.93 8.04 2.94
N ASN A 410 11.90 7.19 3.11
CA ASN A 410 11.94 5.78 2.71
C ASN A 410 11.97 5.57 1.18
N ARG A 411 12.04 6.64 0.38
CA ARG A 411 11.99 6.61 -1.08
C ARG A 411 10.73 5.96 -1.64
N ARG A 412 9.67 5.88 -0.84
CA ARG A 412 8.37 5.44 -1.33
C ARG A 412 7.73 6.51 -2.19
N PHE A 413 7.95 7.79 -1.92
CA PHE A 413 7.41 8.85 -2.77
C PHE A 413 8.47 9.90 -3.03
N PRO A 414 8.62 10.39 -4.28
CA PRO A 414 9.33 11.63 -4.47
C PRO A 414 8.65 12.74 -3.66
N PRO A 415 9.44 13.56 -2.97
CA PRO A 415 8.93 14.76 -2.33
C PRO A 415 8.36 15.71 -3.40
N PRO A 416 7.41 16.59 -3.06
CA PRO A 416 6.91 17.61 -3.97
C PRO A 416 8.06 18.54 -4.40
N GLU A 417 7.93 19.18 -5.57
CA GLU A 417 8.98 20.01 -6.19
C GLU A 417 9.63 21.02 -5.21
N ARG A 418 8.81 21.64 -4.37
CA ARG A 418 9.24 22.60 -3.34
C ARG A 418 10.16 22.01 -2.26
N ALA A 419 10.15 20.70 -2.07
CA ALA A 419 10.98 19.96 -1.11
C ALA A 419 12.15 19.21 -1.77
N THR A 420 12.21 19.11 -3.10
CA THR A 420 13.22 18.34 -3.84
C THR A 420 14.65 18.65 -3.40
N LYS A 421 15.05 19.93 -3.38
CA LYS A 421 16.41 20.32 -2.96
C LYS A 421 16.76 19.94 -1.53
N ALA A 422 15.78 19.96 -0.63
CA ALA A 422 15.99 19.56 0.76
C ALA A 422 16.22 18.04 0.84
N PHE A 423 15.49 17.27 0.03
CA PHE A 423 15.61 15.82 -0.03
C PHE A 423 16.83 15.32 -0.77
N GLU A 424 17.29 16.00 -1.82
CA GLU A 424 18.59 15.72 -2.44
C GLU A 424 19.69 15.71 -1.38
N GLU A 425 19.67 16.67 -0.47
CA GLU A 425 20.59 16.70 0.66
C GLU A 425 20.30 15.59 1.67
N ILE A 426 19.05 15.43 2.15
CA ILE A 426 18.68 14.36 3.11
C ILE A 426 19.17 12.99 2.62
N TYR A 427 18.96 12.67 1.34
CA TYR A 427 19.40 11.42 0.73
C TYR A 427 20.91 11.26 0.72
N VAL A 428 21.68 12.34 0.52
CA VAL A 428 23.14 12.32 0.64
C VAL A 428 23.57 12.12 2.09
N LEU A 429 22.88 12.74 3.06
CA LEU A 429 23.23 12.62 4.47
C LEU A 429 23.00 11.21 5.03
N ILE A 430 22.10 10.42 4.43
CA ILE A 430 21.76 9.07 4.87
C ILE A 430 22.26 7.96 3.93
N SER A 431 22.96 8.27 2.83
CA SER A 431 23.28 7.27 1.79
C SER A 431 24.18 6.13 2.28
N ASP A 432 25.09 6.42 3.22
CA ASP A 432 26.04 5.47 3.78
C ASP A 432 25.73 5.12 5.25
N VAL A 433 24.49 5.37 5.69
CA VAL A 433 24.04 5.13 7.06
C VAL A 433 22.96 4.06 7.05
N GLU A 434 23.18 2.97 7.77
CA GLU A 434 22.13 1.96 8.01
C GLU A 434 20.99 2.61 8.79
N CYS A 435 19.83 2.79 8.15
CA CYS A 435 18.71 3.54 8.70
C CYS A 435 17.46 2.67 8.92
N VAL A 436 16.76 2.91 10.02
CA VAL A 436 15.36 2.51 10.24
C VAL A 436 14.53 3.79 10.27
N ILE A 437 13.62 3.95 9.31
CA ILE A 437 12.83 5.18 9.17
C ILE A 437 11.36 4.87 9.40
N SER A 438 10.80 5.37 10.50
CA SER A 438 9.46 5.01 10.94
C SER A 438 8.55 6.21 11.17
N TYR A 439 7.27 6.00 10.88
CA TYR A 439 6.20 6.92 11.25
C TYR A 439 5.78 6.62 12.69
N VAL A 440 5.64 7.68 13.48
CA VAL A 440 5.11 7.63 14.84
C VAL A 440 4.04 8.69 15.02
N HIS A 441 3.06 8.46 15.89
CA HIS A 441 2.04 9.48 16.17
C HIS A 441 2.60 10.60 17.07
N GLU A 442 1.91 11.75 17.09
CA GLU A 442 2.33 12.96 17.83
C GLU A 442 2.62 12.65 19.31
N GLU A 443 1.88 11.72 19.92
CA GLU A 443 2.03 11.34 21.33
C GLU A 443 3.40 10.70 21.61
N ALA A 444 3.85 9.81 20.72
CA ALA A 444 5.19 9.19 20.80
C ALA A 444 6.30 10.21 20.50
N ASN A 445 6.00 11.20 19.65
CA ASN A 445 6.94 12.20 19.16
C ASN A 445 6.91 13.52 19.94
N HIS A 446 6.25 13.55 21.11
CA HIS A 446 5.89 14.79 21.82
C HIS A 446 7.08 15.73 22.08
N LYS A 447 8.28 15.20 22.39
CA LYS A 447 9.47 16.03 22.63
C LYS A 447 9.86 16.85 21.39
N ALA A 448 9.84 16.23 20.21
CA ALA A 448 10.16 16.90 18.95
C ALA A 448 9.09 17.95 18.59
N VAL A 449 7.81 17.60 18.82
CA VAL A 449 6.65 18.47 18.61
C VAL A 449 6.72 19.72 19.50
N GLU A 450 7.02 19.56 20.78
CA GLU A 450 7.20 20.68 21.72
C GLU A 450 8.37 21.58 21.30
N LEU A 451 9.47 21.00 20.83
CA LEU A 451 10.59 21.76 20.29
C LEU A 451 10.23 22.50 19.01
N ALA A 452 9.39 21.93 18.13
CA ALA A 452 8.90 22.62 16.95
C ALA A 452 8.01 23.82 17.32
N LYS A 453 7.08 23.63 18.27
CA LYS A 453 6.25 24.69 18.86
C LYS A 453 7.10 25.77 19.54
N LYS A 454 8.20 25.40 20.20
CA LYS A 454 9.18 26.33 20.77
C LYS A 454 9.95 27.06 19.67
N GLY A 455 10.36 26.36 18.62
CA GLY A 455 11.10 26.87 17.46
C GLY A 455 10.41 28.07 16.83
N ALA A 456 9.09 28.02 16.66
CA ALA A 456 8.25 29.12 16.18
C ALA A 456 8.38 30.43 16.98
N LYS A 457 8.79 30.35 18.25
CA LYS A 457 8.95 31.50 19.15
C LYS A 457 10.40 31.99 19.25
N LEU A 458 11.36 31.30 18.63
CA LEU A 458 12.77 31.66 18.69
C LEU A 458 13.12 32.73 17.65
N HIS A 459 14.15 33.53 17.93
CA HIS A 459 14.68 34.50 16.96
C HIS A 459 15.70 33.89 15.98
N LYS A 460 16.30 32.76 16.35
CA LYS A 460 17.32 32.05 15.57
C LYS A 460 17.32 30.57 15.89
N PHE A 461 17.90 29.78 15.00
CA PHE A 461 18.18 28.35 15.22
C PHE A 461 19.07 28.16 16.45
N GLN A 462 18.74 27.17 17.28
CA GLN A 462 19.47 26.81 18.50
C GLN A 462 19.67 25.29 18.55
N ILE A 463 20.84 24.91 19.05
CA ILE A 463 21.22 23.54 19.37
C ILE A 463 21.59 23.53 20.85
N TRP A 464 21.13 22.51 21.57
CA TRP A 464 21.51 22.24 22.95
C TRP A 464 22.11 20.84 23.01
N GLU A 465 23.38 20.78 23.41
CA GLU A 465 24.08 19.54 23.73
C GLU A 465 23.83 19.18 25.19
N HIS A 466 23.48 17.92 25.44
CA HIS A 466 23.24 17.39 26.77
C HIS A 466 24.43 16.49 27.14
N GLN A 467 24.95 16.63 28.36
CA GLN A 467 26.14 15.90 28.78
C GLN A 467 25.93 14.40 28.63
N ARG A 468 26.77 13.74 27.81
CA ARG A 468 26.95 12.28 27.88
C ARG A 468 27.44 11.96 29.29
N LYS A 469 26.65 11.22 30.07
CA LYS A 469 27.16 10.65 31.33
C LYS A 469 28.24 9.65 30.94
N VAL A 470 29.50 10.08 31.00
CA VAL A 470 30.64 9.18 31.04
C VAL A 470 30.50 8.42 32.35
N ILE A 471 30.16 7.13 32.27
CA ILE A 471 30.26 6.23 33.43
C ILE A 471 31.72 5.83 33.59
#